data_AF-A0A965Z2Y9-F1
#
_entry.id   AF-A0A965Z2Y9-F1
#
_cell.length_a   1.000
_cell.length_b   1.000
_cell.length_c   1.000
_cell.angle_alpha   90.00
_cell.angle_beta   90.00
_cell.angle_gamma   90.00
#
_symmetry.space_group_name_H-M   'P 1'
#
loop_
_entity.id
_entity.type
_entity.pdbx_description
1 polymer ?
#
loop_
_entity_poly.entity_id
_entity_poly.type
_entity_poly.pdbx_seq_one_letter_code
_entity_poly.pdbx_strand_id
1 'polypeptide(L)'
;GLPTVAEALRRLEAQLDRARADGVGVVRVIHGWGSATGGGGKIRAAARRWLQDQLAARRVRGVVFGDRFTHATPEGRDFLRRHPALRATERTDRANPGIAFVEP
;
A
#
# COMPACT_ATOMS: atom_id res chain seq x y z
N GLY A 1 -0.26 16.37 16.72
CA GLY A 1 -1.34 16.50 15.72
C GLY A 1 -1.26 15.38 14.70
N LEU A 2 -2.24 15.27 13.80
CA LEU A 2 -2.16 14.36 12.65
C LEU A 2 -1.03 14.82 11.70
N PRO A 3 -0.32 13.90 11.01
CA PRO A 3 0.76 14.28 10.12
C PRO A 3 0.24 15.07 8.91
N THR A 4 1.09 15.94 8.38
CA THR A 4 0.85 16.53 7.05
C THR A 4 1.01 15.48 5.95
N VAL A 5 0.50 15.76 4.75
CA VAL A 5 0.71 14.87 3.58
C VAL A 5 2.19 14.66 3.30
N ALA A 6 2.98 15.74 3.28
CA ALA A 6 4.42 15.66 3.04
C ALA A 6 5.13 14.81 4.10
N GLU A 7 4.76 14.94 5.37
CA GLU A 7 5.33 14.12 6.43
C GLU A 7 4.92 12.65 6.32
N ALA A 8 3.67 12.36 5.97
CA ALA A 8 3.22 11.00 5.74
C ALA A 8 3.98 10.32 4.57
N LEU A 9 4.20 11.04 3.46
CA LEU A 9 4.95 10.50 2.32
C LEU A 9 6.43 10.28 2.63
N ARG A 10 7.09 11.21 3.34
CA ARG A 10 8.48 11.02 3.78
C ARG A 10 8.63 9.79 4.68
N ARG A 11 7.68 9.60 5.62
CA ARG A 11 7.66 8.41 6.48
C ARG A 11 7.46 7.14 5.66
N LEU A 12 6.53 7.14 4.70
CA LEU A 12 6.28 6.00 3.83
C LEU A 12 7.54 5.62 3.03
N GLU A 13 8.19 6.59 2.39
CA GLU A 13 9.42 6.39 1.62
C GLU A 13 10.52 5.77 2.49
N ALA A 14 10.81 6.38 3.64
CA ALA A 14 11.84 5.89 4.55
C ALA A 14 11.56 4.46 5.05
N GLN A 15 10.30 4.10 5.29
CA GLN A 15 9.93 2.75 5.72
C GLN A 15 10.06 1.72 4.58
N LEU A 16 9.76 2.09 3.33
CA LEU A 16 9.98 1.21 2.19
C LEU A 16 11.47 1.00 1.91
N ASP A 17 12.29 2.05 2.02
CA ASP A 17 13.74 1.94 1.86
C ASP A 17 14.35 1.06 2.95
N ARG A 18 13.90 1.22 4.19
CA ARG A 18 14.31 0.36 5.30
C ARG A 18 13.91 -1.09 5.05
N ALA A 19 12.65 -1.33 4.68
CA ALA A 19 12.15 -2.67 4.40
C ALA A 19 12.93 -3.35 3.26
N ARG A 20 13.31 -2.59 2.22
CA ARG A 20 14.17 -3.09 1.14
C ARG A 20 15.56 -3.48 1.65
N ALA A 21 16.18 -2.64 2.47
CA ALA A 21 17.49 -2.92 3.06
C ALA A 21 17.46 -4.15 3.99
N ASP A 22 16.34 -4.36 4.69
CA ASP A 22 16.13 -5.50 5.59
C ASP A 22 15.67 -6.78 4.83
N GLY A 23 15.54 -6.74 3.50
CA GLY A 23 15.12 -7.90 2.69
C GLY A 23 13.65 -8.30 2.85
N VAL A 24 12.79 -7.37 3.29
CA VAL A 24 11.35 -7.62 3.47
C VAL A 24 10.68 -7.82 2.10
N GLY A 25 9.99 -8.95 1.94
CA GLY A 25 9.32 -9.29 0.68
C GLY A 25 8.09 -8.43 0.37
N VAL A 26 7.27 -8.12 1.40
CA VAL A 26 6.05 -7.30 1.27
C VAL A 26 5.87 -6.41 2.50
N VAL A 27 5.50 -5.15 2.27
CA VAL A 27 5.06 -4.20 3.29
C VAL A 27 3.56 -3.95 3.12
N ARG A 28 2.80 -4.16 4.20
CA ARG A 28 1.40 -3.71 4.27
C ARG A 28 1.36 -2.27 4.78
N VAL A 29 1.11 -1.34 3.89
CA VAL A 29 0.96 0.09 4.19
C VAL A 29 -0.46 0.36 4.67
N ILE A 30 -0.58 0.95 5.86
CA ILE A 30 -1.87 1.38 6.43
C ILE A 30 -1.87 2.91 6.45
N HIS A 31 -2.45 3.52 5.42
CA HIS A 31 -2.58 4.98 5.34
C HIS A 31 -3.96 5.48 5.83
N GLY A 32 -4.87 4.54 6.12
CA GLY A 32 -6.21 4.81 6.62
C GLY A 32 -7.14 5.39 5.55
N TRP A 33 -8.38 5.65 5.95
CA TRP A 33 -9.43 6.23 5.11
C TRP A 33 -9.38 7.77 5.08
N GLY A 34 -8.77 8.38 6.11
CA GLY A 34 -8.74 9.81 6.37
C GLY A 34 -10.03 10.35 6.99
N SER A 35 -10.01 11.62 7.39
CA SER A 35 -11.19 12.30 7.97
C SER A 35 -12.21 12.66 6.88
N ALA A 36 -13.50 12.55 7.21
CA ALA A 36 -14.62 12.94 6.35
C ALA A 36 -14.86 14.46 6.34
N THR A 37 -14.56 15.15 7.45
CA THR A 37 -14.70 16.61 7.58
C THR A 37 -13.43 17.30 7.07
N GLY A 38 -13.53 18.06 5.97
CA GLY A 38 -12.41 18.84 5.41
C GLY A 38 -11.76 18.30 4.13
N GLY A 39 -12.46 17.48 3.35
CA GLY A 39 -12.05 17.12 1.98
C GLY A 39 -11.40 15.75 1.81
N GLY A 40 -11.76 14.76 2.64
CA GLY A 40 -11.57 13.33 2.39
C GLY A 40 -10.14 12.85 2.10
N GLY A 41 -9.48 12.19 3.06
CA GLY A 41 -8.40 11.25 2.73
C GLY A 41 -7.18 11.80 1.97
N LYS A 42 -6.76 13.06 2.18
CA LYS A 42 -5.59 13.65 1.47
C LYS A 42 -4.34 12.76 1.52
N ILE A 43 -4.06 12.15 2.68
CA ILE A 43 -2.95 11.19 2.84
C ILE A 43 -3.19 9.92 2.01
N ARG A 44 -4.41 9.36 2.04
CA ARG A 44 -4.76 8.19 1.21
C ARG A 44 -4.56 8.49 -0.28
N ALA A 45 -5.11 9.60 -0.77
CA ALA A 45 -4.97 9.99 -2.17
C ALA A 45 -3.51 10.18 -2.57
N ALA A 46 -2.74 10.92 -1.74
CA ALA A 46 -1.33 11.17 -1.98
C ALA A 46 -0.48 9.89 -1.91
N ALA A 47 -0.72 9.02 -0.92
CA ALA A 47 0.01 7.75 -0.77
C ALA A 47 -0.25 6.82 -1.96
N ARG A 48 -1.51 6.68 -2.39
CA ARG A 48 -1.86 5.86 -3.56
C ARG A 48 -1.20 6.39 -4.83
N ARG A 49 -1.26 7.70 -5.06
CA ARG A 49 -0.62 8.32 -6.22
C ARG A 49 0.91 8.13 -6.18
N TRP A 50 1.52 8.43 -5.03
CA TRP A 50 2.96 8.30 -4.86
C TRP A 50 3.42 6.85 -5.08
N LEU A 51 2.70 5.85 -4.57
CA LEU A 51 3.00 4.43 -4.81
C LEU A 51 2.88 4.02 -6.28
N GLN A 52 1.89 4.54 -7.01
CA GLN A 52 1.81 4.34 -8.47
C GLN A 52 3.01 4.95 -9.18
N ASP A 53 3.41 6.16 -8.79
CA ASP A 53 4.59 6.83 -9.35
C ASP A 53 5.88 6.04 -9.03
N GLN A 54 5.99 5.43 -7.84
CA GLN A 54 7.11 4.54 -7.49
C GLN A 54 7.14 3.29 -8.38
N LEU A 55 5.98 2.68 -8.61
CA LEU A 55 5.85 1.49 -9.45
C LEU A 55 6.22 1.81 -10.90
N ALA A 56 5.72 2.92 -11.44
CA ALA A 56 6.07 3.40 -12.78
C ALA A 56 7.57 3.69 -12.92
N ALA A 57 8.18 4.27 -11.88
CA ALA A 57 9.62 4.52 -11.82
C ALA A 57 10.46 3.28 -11.49
N ARG A 58 9.84 2.08 -11.35
CA ARG A 58 10.51 0.83 -10.96
C ARG A 58 11.29 0.90 -9.65
N ARG A 59 10.89 1.82 -8.75
CA ARG A 59 11.45 1.94 -7.38
C ARG A 59 10.87 0.91 -6.43
N VAL A 60 9.67 0.40 -6.72
CA VAL A 60 9.08 -0.76 -6.05
C VAL A 60 8.75 -1.81 -7.11
N ARG A 61 8.80 -3.10 -6.75
CA ARG A 61 8.55 -4.20 -7.67
C ARG A 61 7.06 -4.44 -7.95
N GLY A 62 6.19 -4.05 -7.02
CA GLY A 62 4.76 -4.29 -7.13
C GLY A 62 3.95 -3.53 -6.09
N VAL A 63 2.73 -3.16 -6.46
CA VAL A 63 1.76 -2.51 -5.58
C VAL A 63 0.38 -3.11 -5.85
N VAL A 64 -0.30 -3.56 -4.80
CA VAL A 64 -1.73 -3.94 -4.84
C VAL A 64 -2.47 -3.17 -3.76
N PHE A 65 -3.44 -2.36 -4.17
CA PHE A 65 -4.29 -1.65 -3.23
C PHE A 65 -5.36 -2.57 -2.64
N GLY A 66 -5.80 -2.33 -1.41
CA GLY A 66 -6.73 -3.22 -0.71
C GLY A 66 -8.10 -3.39 -1.40
N ASP A 67 -8.54 -2.42 -2.21
CA ASP A 67 -9.70 -2.52 -3.10
C ASP A 67 -9.53 -3.58 -4.22
N ARG A 68 -8.30 -3.97 -4.52
CA ARG A 68 -7.93 -5.02 -5.48
C ARG A 68 -7.18 -6.19 -4.82
N PHE A 69 -7.05 -6.21 -3.49
CA PHE A 69 -6.37 -7.28 -2.77
C PHE A 69 -7.30 -8.49 -2.60
N THR A 70 -7.56 -9.19 -3.70
CA THR A 70 -8.32 -10.43 -3.68
C THR A 70 -8.00 -11.31 -4.87
N HIS A 71 -8.07 -12.62 -4.70
CA HIS A 71 -7.96 -13.59 -5.78
C HIS A 71 -9.03 -13.41 -6.86
N ALA A 72 -10.13 -12.69 -6.60
CA ALA A 72 -11.14 -12.41 -7.60
C ALA A 72 -10.68 -11.40 -8.68
N THR A 73 -9.64 -10.61 -8.41
CA THR A 73 -9.07 -9.66 -9.38
C THR A 73 -7.78 -10.23 -10.00
N PRO A 74 -7.44 -9.91 -11.27
CA PRO A 74 -6.19 -10.34 -11.88
C PRO A 74 -4.96 -9.92 -11.05
N GLU A 75 -4.91 -8.65 -10.61
CA GLU A 75 -3.76 -8.10 -9.91
C GLU A 75 -3.58 -8.74 -8.52
N GLY A 76 -4.67 -8.88 -7.77
CA GLY A 76 -4.66 -9.55 -6.47
C GLY A 76 -4.35 -11.04 -6.59
N ARG A 77 -4.84 -11.73 -7.62
CA ARG A 77 -4.54 -13.15 -7.87
C ARG A 77 -3.06 -13.38 -8.13
N ASP A 78 -2.46 -12.58 -9.00
CA ASP A 78 -1.02 -12.68 -9.29
C ASP A 78 -0.16 -12.33 -8.08
N PHE A 79 -0.57 -11.34 -7.29
CA PHE A 79 0.12 -10.98 -6.06
C PHE A 79 0.06 -12.11 -5.01
N LEU A 80 -1.12 -12.66 -4.75
CA LEU A 80 -1.33 -13.76 -3.79
C LEU A 80 -0.70 -15.09 -4.27
N ARG A 81 -0.46 -15.25 -5.57
CA ARG A 81 0.32 -16.37 -6.11
C ARG A 81 1.81 -16.24 -5.75
N ARG A 82 2.35 -15.02 -5.82
CA ARG A 82 3.76 -14.73 -5.46
C ARG A 82 3.98 -14.70 -3.95
N HIS A 83 2.95 -14.34 -3.18
CA HIS A 83 2.98 -14.22 -1.72
C HIS A 83 1.90 -15.08 -1.04
N PRO A 84 1.99 -16.42 -1.10
CA PRO A 84 0.92 -17.32 -0.65
C PRO A 84 0.58 -17.19 0.85
N ALA A 85 1.54 -16.79 1.70
CA ALA A 85 1.32 -16.56 3.12
C ALA A 85 0.25 -15.48 3.40
N LEU A 86 0.04 -14.54 2.48
CA LEU A 86 -0.94 -13.46 2.63
C LEU A 86 -2.38 -13.90 2.34
N ARG A 87 -2.60 -15.13 1.84
CA ARG A 87 -3.95 -15.68 1.68
C ARG A 87 -4.69 -15.78 3.01
N ALA A 88 -3.96 -15.98 4.11
CA ALA A 88 -4.54 -16.03 5.45
C ALA A 88 -5.24 -14.71 5.85
N THR A 89 -4.80 -13.57 5.31
CA THR A 89 -5.38 -12.25 5.63
C THR A 89 -6.27 -11.70 4.51
N GLU A 90 -6.42 -12.39 3.38
CA GLU A 90 -7.22 -11.91 2.24
C GLU A 90 -8.65 -11.54 2.67
N ARG A 91 -9.30 -12.40 3.46
CA ARG A 91 -10.68 -12.17 3.91
C ARG A 91 -10.84 -10.88 4.71
N THR A 92 -9.86 -10.53 5.55
CA THR A 92 -9.90 -9.35 6.42
C THR A 92 -9.38 -8.09 5.74
N ASP A 93 -8.50 -8.25 4.75
CA ASP A 93 -7.81 -7.13 4.11
C ASP A 93 -8.42 -6.72 2.76
N ARG A 94 -9.19 -7.60 2.10
CA ARG A 94 -9.86 -7.30 0.82
C ARG A 94 -10.90 -6.19 0.96
N ALA A 95 -11.13 -5.46 -0.13
CA ALA A 95 -12.06 -4.34 -0.20
C ALA A 95 -11.77 -3.21 0.82
N ASN A 96 -10.54 -3.15 1.35
CA ASN A 96 -10.10 -2.11 2.27
C ASN A 96 -9.27 -1.04 1.52
N PRO A 97 -9.86 0.04 1.01
CA PRO A 97 -9.12 1.10 0.32
C PRO A 97 -8.22 1.93 1.24
N GLY A 98 -8.16 1.66 2.55
CA GLY A 98 -7.26 2.27 3.52
C GLY A 98 -5.89 1.59 3.64
N ILE A 99 -5.66 0.52 2.86
CA ILE A 99 -4.38 -0.21 2.84
C ILE A 99 -3.83 -0.42 1.43
N ALA A 100 -2.53 -0.71 1.35
CA ALA A 100 -1.85 -1.19 0.16
C ALA A 100 -0.79 -2.24 0.54
N PHE A 101 -0.53 -3.18 -0.36
CA PHE A 101 0.57 -4.14 -0.26
C PHE A 101 1.63 -3.77 -1.28
N VAL A 102 2.86 -3.60 -0.81
CA VAL A 102 3.98 -3.09 -1.62
C VAL A 102 5.14 -4.05 -1.54
N GLU A 103 5.80 -4.29 -2.67
CA GLU A 103 7.05 -5.06 -2.75
C GLU A 103 8.20 -4.08 -2.89
N PRO A 104 8.94 -3.77 -1.80
CA PRO A 104 9.95 -2.73 -1.77
C PRO A 104 11.11 -3.03 -2.72
#